data_AF-A0A7G1IGS9-F1
#
_entry.id   AF-A0A7G1IGS9-F1
#
_cell.length_a   1.000
_cell.length_b   1.000
_cell.length_c   1.000
_cell.angle_alpha   90.00
_cell.angle_beta   90.00
_cell.angle_gamma   90.00
#
_symmetry.space_group_name_H-M   'P 1'
#
loop_
_entity.id
_entity.type
_entity.pdbx_description
1 polymer ?
#
loop_
_entity_poly.entity_id
_entity_poly.type
_entity_poly.pdbx_seq_one_letter_code
_entity_poly.pdbx_strand_id
1 'polypeptide(L)'
;MLAGMAVAAVGCVVVAVAPFFLADTLQSVLDTLPASQHADLTGLGPMLRLPGIDGSIAPGLLAVALALAVLIVLAVARWGSRRRPDSVRSPLWACGADELSSRMQYTATSFAQPLQRVFDDVLRPDTGIEVTHLEHTRYHVEKIAYRAELSDAIEDHVYAPVLRTVARCAQAIRCAHNGSVHRYLGYGALGVLVVLVVAR
;
A
#
# COMPACT_ATOMS: atom_id res chain seq x y z
N MET A 1 14.75 -15.64 -12.30
CA MET A 1 14.40 -14.56 -11.34
C MET A 1 15.45 -13.46 -11.29
N LEU A 2 16.74 -13.76 -11.02
CA LEU A 2 17.79 -12.72 -10.90
C LEU A 2 17.95 -11.84 -12.15
N ALA A 3 17.89 -12.42 -13.35
CA ALA A 3 17.97 -11.65 -14.60
C ALA A 3 16.82 -10.63 -14.74
N GLY A 4 15.58 -11.03 -14.42
CA GLY A 4 14.44 -10.12 -14.45
C GLY A 4 14.55 -8.98 -13.42
N MET A 5 15.01 -9.30 -12.20
CA MET A 5 15.27 -8.30 -11.16
C MET A 5 16.38 -7.32 -11.59
N ALA A 6 17.45 -7.83 -12.21
CA ALA A 6 18.55 -7.01 -12.69
C ALA A 6 18.11 -6.07 -13.83
N VAL A 7 17.33 -6.57 -14.78
CA VAL A 7 16.77 -5.75 -15.88
C VAL A 7 15.89 -4.62 -15.33
N ALA A 8 14.99 -4.94 -14.39
CA ALA A 8 14.13 -3.93 -13.76
C ALA A 8 14.96 -2.89 -12.98
N ALA A 9 15.95 -3.33 -12.21
CA ALA A 9 16.83 -2.45 -11.45
C ALA A 9 17.64 -1.51 -12.35
N VAL A 10 18.22 -2.04 -13.43
CA VAL A 10 18.95 -1.23 -14.42
C VAL A 10 18.01 -0.22 -15.08
N GLY A 11 16.80 -0.62 -15.46
CA GLY A 11 15.78 0.29 -15.99
C GLY A 11 15.49 1.46 -15.05
N CYS A 12 15.26 1.18 -13.76
CA CYS A 12 15.03 2.22 -12.75
C CYS A 12 16.22 3.17 -12.61
N VAL A 13 17.46 2.65 -12.59
CA VAL A 13 18.66 3.48 -12.47
C VAL A 13 18.85 4.38 -13.70
N VAL A 14 18.64 3.85 -14.90
CA VAL A 14 18.76 4.62 -16.15
C VAL A 14 17.73 5.75 -16.16
N VAL A 15 16.46 5.46 -15.85
CA VAL A 15 15.39 6.48 -15.80
C VAL A 15 15.67 7.53 -14.73
N ALA A 16 16.16 7.14 -13.56
CA ALA A 16 16.43 8.06 -12.46
C ALA A 16 17.63 8.98 -12.70
N VAL A 17 18.71 8.46 -13.30
CA VAL A 17 19.96 9.21 -13.53
C VAL A 17 19.88 10.05 -14.81
N ALA A 18 19.25 9.50 -15.84
CA ALA A 18 19.24 10.06 -17.18
C ALA A 18 17.82 9.98 -17.79
N PRO A 19 16.85 10.72 -17.22
CA PRO A 19 15.47 10.74 -17.72
C PRO A 19 15.37 11.26 -19.16
N PHE A 20 16.37 12.03 -19.62
CA PHE A 20 16.45 12.56 -20.99
C PHE A 20 16.45 11.48 -22.07
N PHE A 21 16.93 10.26 -21.80
CA PHE A 21 16.91 9.16 -22.78
C PHE A 21 15.49 8.78 -23.21
N LEU A 22 14.50 9.05 -22.37
CA LEU A 22 13.10 8.75 -22.62
C LEU A 22 12.31 9.99 -23.07
N ALA A 23 12.91 11.19 -23.02
CA ALA A 23 12.21 12.44 -23.29
C ALA A 23 11.63 12.49 -24.72
N ASP A 24 12.44 12.18 -25.74
CA ASP A 24 12.00 12.21 -27.14
C ASP A 24 10.92 11.17 -27.44
N THR A 25 11.08 9.96 -26.89
CA THR A 25 10.09 8.89 -27.04
C THR A 25 8.78 9.24 -26.35
N LEU A 26 8.85 9.90 -25.19
CA LEU A 26 7.68 10.28 -24.42
C LEU A 26 6.97 11.49 -25.05
N GLN A 27 7.72 12.47 -25.55
CA GLN A 27 7.17 13.62 -26.28
C GLN A 27 6.42 13.15 -27.53
N SER A 28 7.00 12.22 -28.29
CA SER A 28 6.34 11.63 -29.47
C SER A 28 4.99 11.00 -29.13
N VAL A 29 4.86 10.39 -27.94
CA VAL A 29 3.58 9.83 -27.47
C VAL A 29 2.63 10.93 -27.00
N LEU A 30 3.14 11.94 -26.28
CA LEU A 30 2.34 13.06 -25.77
C LEU A 30 1.75 13.92 -26.90
N ASP A 31 2.46 14.06 -28.01
CA ASP A 31 2.00 14.81 -29.19
C ASP A 31 0.81 14.13 -29.87
N THR A 32 0.62 12.81 -29.67
CA THR A 32 -0.55 12.08 -30.19
C THR A 32 -1.81 12.24 -29.34
N LEU A 33 -1.67 12.78 -28.12
CA LEU A 33 -2.74 12.87 -27.12
C LEU A 33 -3.27 14.32 -27.04
N PRO A 34 -4.55 14.58 -27.40
CA PRO A 34 -5.12 15.94 -27.40
C PRO A 34 -5.09 16.62 -26.02
N ALA A 35 -5.12 15.84 -24.95
CA ALA A 35 -5.09 16.34 -23.57
C ALA A 35 -3.70 16.86 -23.15
N SER A 36 -2.63 16.48 -23.84
CA SER A 36 -1.24 16.79 -23.48
C SER A 36 -0.49 17.58 -24.55
N GLN A 37 -1.18 18.15 -25.54
CA GLN A 37 -0.59 18.93 -26.63
C GLN A 37 0.22 20.19 -26.19
N HIS A 38 0.09 20.62 -24.93
CA HIS A 38 0.85 21.73 -24.35
C HIS A 38 1.95 21.25 -23.37
N ALA A 39 2.11 19.93 -23.19
CA ALA A 39 3.17 19.38 -22.36
C ALA A 39 4.49 19.44 -23.15
N ASP A 40 5.41 20.27 -22.68
CA ASP A 40 6.74 20.41 -23.26
C ASP A 40 7.76 19.70 -22.36
N LEU A 41 8.28 18.57 -22.86
CA LEU A 41 9.32 17.79 -22.21
C LEU A 41 10.73 18.15 -22.69
N THR A 42 10.91 19.17 -23.54
CA THR A 42 12.25 19.61 -23.99
C THR A 42 13.14 20.11 -22.85
N GLY A 43 12.56 20.43 -21.69
CA GLY A 43 13.25 20.73 -20.44
C GLY A 43 13.89 19.52 -19.75
N LEU A 44 13.64 18.28 -20.19
CA LEU A 44 14.28 17.05 -19.70
C LEU A 44 15.68 16.86 -20.33
N GLY A 45 16.57 17.83 -20.11
CA GLY A 45 17.99 17.69 -20.44
C GLY A 45 18.79 17.02 -19.30
N PRO A 46 20.13 17.04 -19.39
CA PRO A 46 21.00 16.68 -18.26
C PRO A 46 20.75 17.56 -17.01
N MET A 47 20.20 18.76 -17.24
CA MET A 47 19.60 19.62 -16.24
C MET A 47 18.10 19.66 -16.49
N LEU A 48 17.37 18.96 -15.63
CA LEU A 48 15.92 18.87 -15.64
C LEU A 48 15.31 20.19 -15.20
N ARG A 49 14.56 20.83 -16.08
CA ARG A 49 13.74 22.01 -15.77
C ARG A 49 12.27 21.63 -15.88
N LEU A 50 11.50 21.84 -14.81
CA LEU A 50 10.08 21.51 -14.83
C LEU A 50 9.30 22.66 -15.48
N PRO A 51 8.40 22.38 -16.44
CA PRO A 51 7.54 23.41 -17.01
C PRO A 51 6.62 23.98 -15.93
N GLY A 52 6.63 25.31 -15.76
CA GLY A 52 5.77 26.02 -14.79
C GLY A 52 6.32 26.17 -13.37
N ILE A 53 7.55 25.71 -13.09
CA ILE A 53 8.23 25.91 -11.80
C ILE A 53 9.64 26.44 -12.06
N ASP A 54 10.05 27.52 -11.38
CA ASP A 54 11.42 28.04 -11.39
C ASP A 54 12.37 27.14 -10.58
N GLY A 55 12.52 25.89 -11.02
CA GLY A 55 13.33 24.88 -10.37
C GLY A 55 14.09 24.05 -11.40
N SER A 56 15.39 23.90 -11.17
CA SER A 56 16.24 23.03 -11.97
C SER A 56 16.92 21.99 -11.10
N ILE A 57 16.84 20.73 -11.53
CA ILE A 57 17.49 19.59 -10.88
C ILE A 57 18.46 18.97 -11.87
N ALA A 58 19.64 18.54 -11.44
CA ALA A 58 20.57 17.78 -12.28
C ALA A 58 20.65 16.34 -11.74
N PRO A 59 19.77 15.41 -12.18
CA PRO A 59 19.67 14.07 -11.59
C PRO A 59 21.00 13.30 -11.66
N GLY A 60 21.73 13.43 -12.76
CA GLY A 60 23.06 12.85 -12.91
C GLY A 60 24.07 13.38 -11.89
N LEU A 61 24.09 14.70 -11.66
CA LEU A 61 24.99 15.29 -10.67
C LEU A 61 24.61 14.88 -9.24
N LEU A 62 23.31 14.81 -8.93
CA LEU A 62 22.83 14.29 -7.65
C LEU A 62 23.22 12.82 -7.43
N ALA A 63 23.11 11.99 -8.48
CA ALA A 63 23.53 10.59 -8.42
C ALA A 63 25.03 10.46 -8.17
N VAL A 64 25.86 11.26 -8.85
CA VAL A 64 27.32 11.29 -8.62
C VAL A 64 27.65 11.78 -7.21
N ALA A 65 26.99 12.84 -6.74
CA ALA A 65 27.18 13.37 -5.40
C ALA A 65 26.79 12.35 -4.32
N LEU A 66 25.65 11.65 -4.50
CA LEU A 66 25.20 10.59 -3.60
C LEU A 66 26.19 9.41 -3.60
N ALA A 67 26.64 8.97 -4.78
CA ALA A 67 27.63 7.89 -4.89
C ALA A 67 28.94 8.27 -4.18
N LEU A 68 29.41 9.50 -4.36
CA LEU A 68 30.59 10.03 -3.68
C LEU A 68 30.38 10.07 -2.17
N ALA A 69 29.23 10.56 -1.69
CA ALA A 69 28.90 10.59 -0.27
C ALA A 69 28.89 9.18 0.35
N VAL A 70 28.30 8.19 -0.34
CA VAL A 70 28.33 6.78 0.08
C VAL A 70 29.75 6.25 0.14
N LEU A 71 30.58 6.52 -0.89
CA LEU A 71 31.99 6.09 -0.90
C LEU A 71 32.80 6.71 0.24
N ILE A 72 32.58 8.00 0.53
CA ILE A 72 33.21 8.70 1.66
C ILE A 72 32.79 8.04 2.98
N VAL A 73 31.48 7.82 3.20
CA VAL A 73 30.98 7.15 4.41
C VAL A 73 31.57 5.75 4.56
N LEU A 74 31.64 4.97 3.48
CA LEU A 74 32.26 3.64 3.50
C LEU A 74 33.77 3.70 3.79
N ALA A 75 34.49 4.67 3.23
CA ALA A 75 35.91 4.87 3.49
C ALA A 75 36.17 5.24 4.96
N VAL A 76 35.39 6.18 5.51
CA VAL A 76 35.46 6.59 6.92
C VAL A 76 35.08 5.44 7.85
N ALA A 77 34.00 4.71 7.55
CA ALA A 77 33.58 3.54 8.34
C ALA A 77 34.65 2.44 8.35
N ARG A 78 35.26 2.14 7.19
CA ARG A 78 36.36 1.17 7.10
C ARG A 78 37.62 1.64 7.81
N TRP A 79 37.97 2.92 7.71
CA TRP A 79 39.09 3.50 8.45
C TRP A 79 38.86 3.37 9.96
N GLY A 80 37.67 3.73 10.44
CA GLY A 80 37.28 3.61 11.85
C GLY A 80 37.28 2.15 12.32
N SER A 81 36.88 1.21 11.47
CA SER A 81 36.87 -0.22 11.79
C SER A 81 38.27 -0.81 11.99
N ARG A 82 39.32 -0.28 11.35
CA ARG A 82 40.71 -0.77 11.55
C ARG A 82 41.22 -0.58 12.97
N ARG A 83 40.61 0.32 13.75
CA ARG A 83 40.96 0.57 15.16
C ARG A 83 40.03 -0.15 16.14
N ARG A 84 39.01 -0.86 15.66
CA ARG A 84 38.07 -1.59 16.52
C ARG A 84 38.59 -3.00 16.78
N PRO A 85 38.36 -3.56 17.97
CA PRO A 85 38.61 -4.97 18.23
C PRO A 85 37.75 -5.84 17.30
N ASP A 86 38.18 -7.09 17.10
CA ASP A 86 37.46 -8.04 16.26
C ASP A 86 36.01 -8.20 16.72
N SER A 87 35.09 -8.25 15.75
CA SER A 87 33.68 -8.43 16.04
C SER A 87 33.43 -9.83 16.62
N VAL A 88 32.95 -9.89 17.85
CA VAL A 88 32.50 -11.15 18.46
C VAL A 88 31.03 -11.36 18.14
N ARG A 89 30.67 -12.57 17.67
CA ARG A 89 29.26 -12.98 17.59
C ARG A 89 28.78 -13.34 18.99
N SER A 90 27.85 -12.55 19.52
CA SER A 90 27.19 -12.77 20.81
C SER A 90 25.69 -12.98 20.57
N PRO A 91 24.99 -13.78 21.41
CA PRO A 91 23.54 -13.83 21.35
C PRO A 91 22.92 -12.43 21.51
N LEU A 92 21.77 -12.23 20.86
CA LEU A 92 20.99 -11.01 21.01
C LEU A 92 20.47 -10.90 22.45
N TRP A 93 20.27 -9.67 22.92
CA TRP A 93 19.67 -9.43 24.23
C TRP A 93 18.23 -9.94 24.26
N ALA A 94 17.96 -10.97 25.06
CA ALA A 94 16.66 -11.62 25.18
C ALA A 94 15.78 -11.03 26.31
N CYS A 95 16.07 -9.81 26.76
CA CYS A 95 15.34 -9.16 27.86
C CYS A 95 15.25 -9.99 29.15
N GLY A 96 16.26 -10.83 29.41
CA GLY A 96 16.31 -11.71 30.58
C GLY A 96 15.68 -13.10 30.38
N ALA A 97 15.22 -13.44 29.17
CA ALA A 97 14.85 -14.81 28.83
C ALA A 97 16.10 -15.67 28.57
N ASP A 98 16.01 -16.97 28.87
CA ASP A 98 17.12 -17.91 28.68
C ASP A 98 17.50 -18.06 27.19
N GLU A 99 16.50 -18.07 26.30
CA GLU A 99 16.70 -18.19 24.85
C GLU A 99 15.68 -17.35 24.06
N LEU A 100 16.07 -16.89 22.86
CA LEU A 100 15.13 -16.26 21.92
C LEU A 100 14.35 -17.34 21.18
N SER A 101 13.02 -17.25 21.23
CA SER A 101 12.12 -18.09 20.44
C SER A 101 11.55 -17.33 19.23
N SER A 102 11.08 -18.05 18.21
CA SER A 102 10.39 -17.47 17.05
C SER A 102 9.14 -16.65 17.43
N ARG A 103 8.53 -16.93 18.59
CA ARG A 103 7.37 -16.19 19.12
C ARG A 103 7.71 -14.77 19.58
N MET A 104 9.00 -14.47 19.81
CA MET A 104 9.48 -13.14 20.23
C MET A 104 9.78 -12.22 19.05
N GLN A 105 9.62 -12.69 17.81
CA GLN A 105 9.84 -11.86 16.63
C GLN A 105 8.74 -10.81 16.48
N TYR A 106 9.12 -9.61 16.05
CA TYR A 106 8.15 -8.61 15.63
C TYR A 106 7.42 -9.11 14.37
N THR A 107 6.10 -9.06 14.41
CA THR A 107 5.24 -9.36 13.27
C THR A 107 4.89 -8.07 12.53
N ALA A 108 4.36 -8.18 11.31
CA ALA A 108 3.88 -7.02 10.58
C ALA A 108 2.79 -6.26 11.37
N THR A 109 1.95 -6.99 12.12
CA THR A 109 0.91 -6.42 12.97
C THR A 109 1.48 -5.66 14.17
N SER A 110 2.52 -6.17 14.85
CA SER A 110 3.11 -5.44 15.97
C SER A 110 3.85 -4.18 15.54
N PHE A 111 4.45 -4.19 14.34
CA PHE A 111 5.06 -2.98 13.76
C PHE A 111 4.00 -1.92 13.39
N ALA A 112 2.84 -2.35 12.88
CA ALA A 112 1.74 -1.46 12.51
C ALA A 112 0.87 -1.00 13.69
N GLN A 113 1.01 -1.60 14.87
CA GLN A 113 0.17 -1.36 16.05
C GLN A 113 0.02 0.13 16.44
N PRO A 114 1.07 0.99 16.40
CA PRO A 114 0.90 2.41 16.70
C PRO A 114 -0.03 3.11 15.72
N LEU A 115 0.09 2.79 14.43
CA LEU A 115 -0.77 3.32 13.39
C LEU A 115 -2.22 2.83 13.57
N GLN A 116 -2.39 1.54 13.90
CA GLN A 116 -3.70 0.95 14.18
C GLN A 116 -4.41 1.64 15.35
N ARG A 117 -3.68 2.02 16.41
CA ARG A 117 -4.26 2.79 17.52
C ARG A 117 -4.65 4.22 17.14
N VAL A 118 -3.87 4.88 16.28
CA VAL A 118 -4.22 6.23 15.80
C VAL A 118 -5.50 6.19 14.96
N PHE A 119 -5.69 5.13 14.18
CA PHE A 119 -6.85 4.93 13.32
C PHE A 119 -7.86 3.94 13.91
N ASP A 120 -7.94 3.82 15.24
CA ASP A 120 -8.83 2.87 15.91
C ASP A 120 -10.31 3.09 15.54
N ASP A 121 -10.72 4.35 15.34
CA ASP A 121 -12.07 4.70 14.90
C ASP A 121 -12.47 4.04 13.56
N VAL A 122 -11.49 3.87 12.66
CA VAL A 122 -11.70 3.33 11.31
C VAL A 122 -11.37 1.84 11.27
N LEU A 123 -10.22 1.43 11.81
CA LEU A 123 -9.72 0.07 11.73
C LEU A 123 -10.29 -0.87 12.78
N ARG A 124 -10.76 -0.32 13.91
CA ARG A 124 -11.34 -1.05 15.06
C ARG A 124 -10.58 -2.36 15.41
N PRO A 125 -9.26 -2.32 15.62
CA PRO A 125 -8.49 -3.48 16.07
C PRO A 125 -9.07 -4.07 17.36
N ASP A 126 -9.39 -5.37 17.34
CA ASP A 126 -9.78 -6.10 18.54
C ASP A 126 -8.54 -6.68 19.21
N THR A 127 -8.28 -6.28 20.45
CA THR A 127 -7.13 -6.75 21.23
C THR A 127 -7.58 -7.30 22.57
N GLY A 128 -7.31 -8.58 22.81
CA GLY A 128 -7.58 -9.29 24.05
C GLY A 128 -6.30 -9.68 24.78
N ILE A 129 -6.27 -9.47 26.09
CA ILE A 129 -5.22 -9.97 26.99
C ILE A 129 -5.89 -10.81 28.07
N GLU A 130 -5.54 -12.09 28.12
CA GLU A 130 -6.01 -13.02 29.14
C GLU A 130 -4.84 -13.41 30.03
N VAL A 131 -4.97 -13.16 31.34
CA VAL A 131 -3.93 -13.46 32.33
C VAL A 131 -4.46 -14.56 33.25
N THR A 132 -3.82 -15.72 33.19
CA THR A 132 -4.08 -16.85 34.10
C THR A 132 -3.11 -16.78 35.27
N HIS A 133 -3.64 -16.82 36.48
CA HIS A 133 -2.87 -16.81 37.72
C HIS A 133 -2.81 -18.21 38.33
N LEU A 134 -1.73 -18.49 39.08
CA LEU A 134 -1.61 -19.75 39.81
C LEU A 134 -2.70 -19.84 40.90
N GLU A 135 -3.29 -21.02 41.07
CA GLU A 135 -4.45 -21.27 41.96
C GLU A 135 -4.26 -20.75 43.40
N HIS A 136 -3.01 -20.75 43.89
CA HIS A 136 -2.70 -20.43 45.27
C HIS A 136 -2.35 -18.95 45.52
N THR A 137 -2.06 -18.14 44.49
CA THR A 137 -1.77 -16.70 44.70
C THR A 137 -2.17 -15.84 43.50
N ARG A 138 -2.91 -14.74 43.74
CA ARG A 138 -3.24 -13.73 42.69
C ARG A 138 -2.02 -12.95 42.18
N TYR A 139 -0.88 -13.06 42.84
CA TYR A 139 0.33 -12.30 42.50
C TYR A 139 1.30 -13.05 41.58
N HIS A 140 1.13 -14.36 41.40
CA HIS A 140 1.90 -15.11 40.40
C HIS A 140 1.08 -15.36 39.15
N VAL A 141 1.60 -14.89 38.03
CA VAL A 141 1.06 -15.15 36.70
C VAL A 141 1.61 -16.48 36.20
N GLU A 142 0.70 -17.39 35.86
CA GLU A 142 1.05 -18.67 35.24
C GLU A 142 1.19 -18.52 33.73
N LYS A 143 0.25 -17.80 33.11
CA LYS A 143 0.18 -17.66 31.64
C LYS A 143 -0.42 -16.32 31.25
N ILE A 144 0.10 -15.75 30.16
CA ILE A 144 -0.50 -14.60 29.47
C ILE A 144 -0.81 -15.02 28.04
N ALA A 145 -2.07 -14.94 27.62
CA ALA A 145 -2.47 -15.11 26.24
C ALA A 145 -2.85 -13.75 25.64
N TYR A 146 -2.20 -13.41 24.53
CA TYR A 146 -2.46 -12.20 23.77
C TYR A 146 -3.12 -12.57 22.45
N ARG A 147 -4.21 -11.88 22.10
CA ARG A 147 -4.90 -12.01 20.81
C ARG A 147 -5.07 -10.62 20.21
N ALA A 148 -4.76 -10.50 18.93
CA ALA A 148 -5.04 -9.31 18.14
C ALA A 148 -5.68 -9.73 16.83
N GLU A 149 -6.90 -9.28 16.60
CA GLU A 149 -7.66 -9.52 15.38
C GLU A 149 -7.95 -8.18 14.70
N LEU A 150 -7.73 -8.12 13.39
CA LEU A 150 -8.11 -6.97 12.57
C LEU A 150 -9.34 -7.39 11.77
N SER A 151 -10.47 -6.74 12.04
CA SER A 151 -11.65 -6.86 11.18
C SER A 151 -11.55 -5.85 10.04
N ASP A 152 -12.05 -6.20 8.86
CA ASP A 152 -12.14 -5.25 7.75
C ASP A 152 -13.41 -4.41 7.93
N ALA A 153 -13.24 -3.22 8.48
CA ALA A 153 -14.35 -2.32 8.74
C ALA A 153 -15.10 -1.92 7.46
N ILE A 154 -14.43 -1.84 6.31
CA ILE A 154 -15.05 -1.50 5.02
C ILE A 154 -15.88 -2.68 4.52
N GLU A 155 -15.34 -3.89 4.62
CA GLU A 155 -16.09 -5.11 4.31
C GLU A 155 -17.39 -5.17 5.14
N ASP A 156 -17.28 -5.00 6.45
CA ASP A 156 -18.40 -5.18 7.38
C ASP A 156 -19.44 -4.06 7.29
N HIS A 157 -19.03 -2.80 7.09
CA HIS A 157 -19.94 -1.65 7.14
C HIS A 157 -20.37 -1.15 5.76
N VAL A 158 -19.66 -1.49 4.68
CA VAL A 158 -19.98 -1.03 3.32
C VAL A 158 -20.35 -2.20 2.42
N TYR A 159 -19.46 -3.18 2.27
CA TYR A 159 -19.70 -4.27 1.31
C TYR A 159 -20.83 -5.18 1.77
N ALA A 160 -20.78 -5.69 3.00
CA ALA A 160 -21.79 -6.59 3.54
C ALA A 160 -23.22 -6.02 3.46
N PRO A 161 -23.52 -4.76 3.86
CA PRO A 161 -24.85 -4.21 3.71
C PRO A 161 -25.26 -3.98 2.25
N VAL A 162 -24.35 -3.54 1.37
CA VAL A 162 -24.62 -3.38 -0.07
C VAL A 162 -24.93 -4.72 -0.73
N LEU A 163 -24.16 -5.75 -0.43
CA LEU A 163 -24.40 -7.11 -0.92
C LEU A 163 -25.76 -7.63 -0.43
N ARG A 164 -26.11 -7.37 0.84
CA ARG A 164 -27.41 -7.75 1.39
C ARG A 164 -28.56 -7.00 0.72
N THR A 165 -28.44 -5.70 0.44
CA THR A 165 -29.49 -4.94 -0.26
C THR A 165 -29.64 -5.39 -1.69
N VAL A 166 -28.55 -5.59 -2.44
CA VAL A 166 -28.57 -6.13 -3.80
C VAL A 166 -29.22 -7.52 -3.82
N ALA A 167 -28.88 -8.40 -2.87
CA ALA A 167 -29.49 -9.72 -2.76
C ALA A 167 -31.00 -9.65 -2.50
N ARG A 168 -31.44 -8.72 -1.64
CA ARG A 168 -32.87 -8.47 -1.39
C ARG A 168 -33.59 -7.93 -2.63
N CYS A 169 -33.01 -6.98 -3.35
CA CYS A 169 -33.54 -6.48 -4.61
C CYS A 169 -33.66 -7.59 -5.65
N ALA A 170 -32.62 -8.41 -5.80
CA ALA A 170 -32.63 -9.55 -6.70
C ALA A 170 -33.74 -10.56 -6.32
N GLN A 171 -33.96 -10.80 -5.03
CA GLN A 171 -35.06 -11.66 -4.57
C GLN A 171 -36.43 -11.05 -4.86
N ALA A 172 -36.60 -9.75 -4.67
CA ALA A 172 -37.85 -9.05 -4.99
C ALA A 172 -38.16 -9.12 -6.50
N ILE A 173 -37.15 -8.90 -7.35
CA ILE A 173 -37.28 -9.03 -8.82
C ILE A 173 -37.65 -10.47 -9.19
N ARG A 174 -37.00 -11.47 -8.60
CA ARG A 174 -37.37 -12.88 -8.82
C ARG A 174 -38.84 -13.15 -8.46
N CYS A 175 -39.34 -12.62 -7.34
CA CYS A 175 -40.74 -12.76 -6.97
C CYS A 175 -41.71 -12.00 -7.90
N ALA A 176 -41.28 -10.88 -8.48
CA ALA A 176 -42.07 -10.12 -9.44
C ALA A 176 -42.23 -10.87 -10.77
N HIS A 177 -41.18 -11.59 -11.21
CA HIS A 177 -41.16 -12.43 -12.40
C HIS A 177 -41.68 -13.85 -12.13
N ASN A 178 -42.93 -13.95 -11.68
CA ASN A 178 -43.58 -15.23 -11.34
C ASN A 178 -44.41 -15.83 -12.48
N GLY A 179 -44.15 -15.47 -13.74
CA GLY A 179 -44.77 -16.09 -14.92
C GLY A 179 -46.20 -15.62 -15.26
N SER A 180 -46.74 -14.63 -14.55
CA SER A 180 -48.10 -14.11 -14.82
C SER A 180 -48.13 -13.15 -16.01
N VAL A 181 -48.84 -13.53 -17.08
CA VAL A 181 -49.00 -12.73 -18.31
C VAL A 181 -49.57 -11.33 -18.03
N HIS A 182 -50.51 -11.22 -17.09
CA HIS A 182 -51.14 -9.95 -16.73
C HIS A 182 -50.14 -8.93 -16.16
N ARG A 183 -49.15 -9.38 -15.37
CA ARG A 183 -48.10 -8.49 -14.85
C ARG A 183 -47.17 -8.00 -15.94
N TYR A 184 -46.80 -8.87 -16.88
CA TYR A 184 -45.97 -8.49 -18.02
C TYR A 184 -46.66 -7.47 -18.93
N LEU A 185 -47.95 -7.64 -19.20
CA LEU A 185 -48.74 -6.64 -19.92
C LEU A 185 -48.78 -5.30 -19.19
N GLY A 186 -48.94 -5.32 -17.86
CA GLY A 186 -48.87 -4.12 -17.01
C GLY A 186 -47.52 -3.41 -17.11
N TYR A 187 -46.40 -4.14 -17.04
CA TYR A 187 -45.06 -3.57 -17.21
C TYR A 187 -44.86 -2.97 -18.61
N GLY A 188 -45.37 -3.63 -19.66
CA GLY A 188 -45.31 -3.13 -21.03
C GLY A 188 -46.07 -1.82 -21.21
N ALA A 189 -47.32 -1.75 -20.72
CA ALA A 189 -48.11 -0.52 -20.78
C ALA A 189 -47.45 0.64 -20.01
N LEU A 190 -46.92 0.36 -18.81
CA LEU A 190 -46.18 1.34 -18.01
C LEU A 190 -44.93 1.83 -18.76
N GLY A 191 -44.16 0.92 -19.37
CA GLY A 191 -42.97 1.28 -20.14
C GLY A 191 -43.28 2.21 -21.31
N VAL A 192 -44.35 1.94 -22.07
CA VAL A 192 -44.81 2.82 -23.17
C VAL A 192 -45.20 4.19 -22.64
N LEU A 193 -45.90 4.25 -21.50
CA LEU A 193 -46.33 5.51 -20.88
C LEU A 193 -45.13 6.34 -20.41
N VAL A 194 -44.11 5.71 -19.80
CA VAL A 194 -42.86 6.37 -19.41
C VAL A 194 -42.13 6.94 -20.62
N VAL A 195 -42.01 6.16 -21.70
CA VAL A 195 -41.37 6.63 -22.95
C VAL A 195 -42.12 7.83 -23.52
N LEU A 196 -43.45 7.79 -23.54
CA LEU A 196 -44.27 8.90 -24.05
C LEU A 196 -44.08 10.20 -23.25
N VAL A 197 -43.89 10.08 -21.93
CA VAL A 197 -43.65 11.23 -21.04
C VAL A 197 -42.23 11.78 -21.21
N VAL A 198 -41.23 10.91 -21.36
CA VAL A 198 -39.82 11.32 -21.49
C VAL A 198 -39.49 11.84 -22.90
N ALA A 199 -40.14 11.32 -23.93
CA ALA A 199 -39.95 11.72 -25.32
C ALA A 199 -40.70 13.01 -25.70
N ARG A 200 -41.37 13.64 -24.74
CA ARG A 200 -42.05 14.93 -24.90
C ARG A 200 -41.15 16.06 -24.43
#